data_AF-A0PFP7-F1
#
_entry.id   AF-A0PFP7-F1
#
_cell.length_a   1.000
_cell.length_b   1.000
_cell.length_c   1.000
_cell.angle_alpha   90.00
_cell.angle_beta   90.00
_cell.angle_gamma   90.00
#
_symmetry.space_group_name_H-M   'P 1'
#
loop_
_entity.id
_entity.type
_entity.pdbx_description
1 polymer ?
#
loop_
_entity_poly.entity_id
_entity_poly.type
_entity_poly.pdbx_seq_one_letter_code
_entity_poly.pdbx_strand_id
1 'polypeptide(L)'
;IAQFVFERVRAQFEGCSFLENVREVTEKQGVVHLQEKLLLNLLNSNDNVQYTKMGKDIIKHRLSTKRVLVILDDVDQEEQLEALCDKESFGPGSRIIITCRDEHLLSAVEGDKVYKVNPLTDAEALQLFSMKAFKKDQQVGKEFLKLSKKFLKYA
;
A
#
# COMPACT_ATOMS: atom_id res chain seq x y z
N ILE A 1 0.20 8.43 0.40
CA ILE A 1 1.65 8.54 0.08
C ILE A 1 2.07 7.49 -0.94
N ALA A 2 1.85 6.20 -0.68
CA ALA A 2 2.26 5.11 -1.57
C ALA A 2 1.76 5.28 -3.02
N GLN A 3 0.50 5.68 -3.22
CA GLN A 3 -0.05 5.96 -4.56
C GLN A 3 0.74 7.02 -5.34
N PHE A 4 1.12 8.12 -4.68
CA PHE A 4 1.93 9.16 -5.33
C PHE A 4 3.32 8.66 -5.70
N VAL A 5 3.96 7.88 -4.81
CA VAL A 5 5.25 7.25 -5.08
C VAL A 5 5.15 6.30 -6.27
N PHE A 6 4.11 5.45 -6.30
CA PHE A 6 3.84 4.49 -7.37
C PHE A 6 3.76 5.19 -8.73
N GLU A 7 2.89 6.19 -8.86
CA GLU A 7 2.74 6.93 -10.12
C GLU A 7 4.03 7.62 -10.55
N ARG A 8 4.82 8.12 -9.60
CA ARG A 8 6.06 8.82 -9.89
C ARG A 8 7.20 7.93 -10.37
N VAL A 9 7.26 6.67 -9.92
CA VAL A 9 8.42 5.80 -10.18
C VAL A 9 8.12 4.55 -10.99
N ARG A 10 6.84 4.20 -11.22
CA ARG A 10 6.44 2.96 -11.94
C ARG A 10 7.09 2.79 -13.31
N ALA A 11 7.34 3.88 -14.04
CA ALA A 11 7.98 3.85 -15.36
C ALA A 11 9.43 3.36 -15.36
N GLN A 12 10.05 3.19 -14.19
CA GLN A 12 11.43 2.70 -14.04
C GLN A 12 11.52 1.17 -13.89
N PHE A 13 10.38 0.47 -13.92
CA PHE A 13 10.27 -0.97 -13.67
C PHE A 13 9.65 -1.67 -14.87
N GLU A 14 9.92 -2.96 -15.04
CA GLU A 14 9.37 -3.79 -16.13
C GLU A 14 7.87 -4.09 -15.94
N GLY A 15 7.42 -4.09 -14.69
CA GLY A 15 6.02 -4.31 -14.32
C GLY A 15 5.71 -3.68 -12.98
N CYS A 16 4.47 -3.28 -12.79
CA CYS A 16 4.03 -2.66 -11.55
C CYS A 16 2.66 -3.16 -11.11
N SER A 17 2.47 -3.36 -9.80
CA SER A 17 1.19 -3.75 -9.23
C SER A 17 0.89 -2.93 -7.98
N PHE A 18 -0.32 -2.40 -7.91
CA PHE A 18 -0.85 -1.78 -6.70
C PHE A 18 -2.01 -2.63 -6.20
N LEU A 19 -1.80 -3.29 -5.05
CA LEU A 19 -2.84 -4.05 -4.36
C LEU A 19 -3.40 -3.17 -3.24
N GLU A 20 -4.51 -2.49 -3.54
CA GLU A 20 -5.25 -1.65 -2.58
C GLU A 20 -6.02 -2.50 -1.56
N ASN A 21 -6.07 -2.05 -0.31
CA ASN A 21 -6.88 -2.64 0.77
C ASN A 21 -6.64 -4.14 0.97
N VAL A 22 -5.38 -4.57 1.08
CA VAL A 22 -4.97 -5.98 1.19
C VAL A 22 -5.73 -6.71 2.29
N ARG A 23 -5.87 -6.12 3.50
CA ARG A 23 -6.68 -6.68 4.58
C ARG A 23 -8.11 -6.99 4.12
N GLU A 24 -8.82 -5.98 3.64
CA GLU A 24 -10.23 -6.09 3.26
C GLU A 24 -10.45 -7.09 2.11
N VAL A 25 -9.56 -7.08 1.11
CA VAL A 25 -9.62 -8.00 -0.01
C VAL A 25 -9.33 -9.44 0.43
N THR A 26 -8.37 -9.63 1.33
CA THR A 26 -8.05 -10.95 1.89
C THR A 26 -9.26 -11.52 2.64
N GLU A 27 -9.91 -10.72 3.47
CA GLU A 27 -11.12 -11.14 4.22
C GLU A 27 -12.29 -11.52 3.30
N LYS A 28 -12.48 -10.77 2.19
CA LYS A 28 -13.64 -10.96 1.31
C LYS A 28 -13.43 -12.00 0.22
N GLN A 29 -12.23 -12.09 -0.33
CA GLN A 29 -11.93 -12.85 -1.56
C GLN A 29 -10.79 -13.84 -1.38
N GLY A 30 -10.10 -13.81 -0.24
CA GLY A 30 -8.96 -14.67 0.04
C GLY A 30 -7.66 -14.18 -0.61
N VAL A 31 -6.54 -14.65 -0.07
CA VAL A 31 -5.21 -14.26 -0.53
C VAL A 31 -4.87 -14.77 -1.93
N VAL A 32 -5.48 -15.89 -2.36
CA VAL A 32 -5.35 -16.43 -3.73
C VAL A 32 -5.81 -15.40 -4.76
N HIS A 33 -6.90 -14.68 -4.49
CA HIS A 33 -7.38 -13.63 -5.38
C HIS A 33 -6.33 -12.51 -5.56
N LEU A 34 -5.62 -12.16 -4.49
CA LEU A 34 -4.53 -11.18 -4.56
C LEU A 34 -3.33 -11.70 -5.36
N GLN A 35 -3.01 -12.99 -5.29
CA GLN A 35 -1.96 -13.61 -6.12
C GLN A 35 -2.32 -13.57 -7.61
N GLU A 36 -3.56 -13.90 -7.96
CA GLU A 36 -4.05 -13.82 -9.35
C GLU A 36 -4.02 -12.37 -9.86
N LYS A 37 -4.48 -11.41 -9.04
CA LYS A 37 -4.42 -9.99 -9.38
C LYS A 37 -2.98 -9.49 -9.55
N LEU A 38 -2.05 -9.96 -8.72
CA LEU A 38 -0.63 -9.63 -8.84
C LEU A 38 -0.04 -10.16 -10.16
N LEU A 39 -0.33 -11.41 -10.51
CA LEU A 39 0.10 -12.04 -11.76
C LEU A 39 -0.51 -11.34 -12.98
N LEU A 40 -1.79 -10.98 -12.91
CA LEU A 40 -2.46 -10.20 -13.96
C LEU A 40 -1.77 -8.85 -14.16
N ASN A 41 -1.52 -8.10 -13.09
CA ASN A 41 -0.89 -6.78 -13.18
C ASN A 41 0.54 -6.83 -13.72
N LEU A 42 1.33 -7.83 -13.31
CA LEU A 42 2.76 -7.90 -13.64
C LEU A 42 3.06 -8.64 -14.95
N LEU A 43 2.20 -9.57 -15.36
CA LEU A 43 2.43 -10.47 -16.49
C LEU A 43 1.31 -10.43 -17.54
N ASN A 44 0.23 -9.69 -17.28
CA ASN A 44 -1.00 -9.73 -18.08
C ASN A 44 -1.53 -11.16 -18.26
N SER A 45 -1.44 -11.96 -17.18
CA SER A 45 -1.70 -13.39 -17.16
C SER A 45 -2.87 -13.72 -16.24
N ASN A 46 -3.87 -14.44 -16.76
CA ASN A 46 -5.01 -14.95 -15.99
C ASN A 46 -4.72 -16.39 -15.52
N ASP A 47 -3.73 -16.54 -14.64
CA ASP A 47 -3.41 -17.84 -14.04
C ASP A 47 -4.56 -18.28 -13.12
N ASN A 48 -4.99 -19.54 -13.26
CA ASN A 48 -6.04 -20.12 -12.42
C ASN A 48 -5.41 -20.73 -11.16
N VAL A 49 -5.23 -19.92 -10.11
CA VAL A 49 -4.52 -20.34 -8.90
C VAL A 49 -5.47 -21.08 -7.98
N GLN A 50 -5.22 -22.37 -7.72
CA GLN A 50 -6.14 -23.19 -6.93
C GLN A 50 -5.94 -23.05 -5.41
N TYR A 51 -4.72 -22.71 -4.98
CA TYR A 51 -4.36 -22.60 -3.58
C TYR A 51 -3.08 -21.77 -3.42
N THR A 52 -2.88 -21.20 -2.22
CA THR A 52 -1.83 -20.21 -1.94
C THR A 52 -0.42 -20.66 -2.35
N LYS A 53 -0.06 -21.92 -2.05
CA LYS A 53 1.26 -22.46 -2.40
C LYS A 53 1.51 -22.47 -3.92
N MET A 54 0.52 -22.88 -4.71
CA MET A 54 0.62 -22.84 -6.17
C MET A 54 0.84 -21.42 -6.68
N GLY A 55 0.12 -20.44 -6.12
CA GLY A 55 0.31 -19.03 -6.48
C GLY A 55 1.73 -18.54 -6.16
N LYS A 56 2.26 -18.89 -4.99
CA LYS A 56 3.64 -18.58 -4.60
C LYS A 56 4.66 -19.17 -5.58
N ASP A 57 4.49 -20.44 -5.94
CA ASP A 57 5.39 -21.13 -6.86
C ASP A 57 5.37 -20.48 -8.25
N ILE A 58 4.19 -20.07 -8.75
CA ILE A 58 4.05 -19.35 -10.03
C ILE A 58 4.71 -17.97 -9.97
N ILE A 59 4.42 -17.19 -8.91
CA ILE A 59 5.01 -15.86 -8.66
C ILE A 59 6.54 -15.98 -8.69
N LYS A 60 7.11 -16.87 -7.88
CA LYS A 60 8.55 -17.07 -7.80
C LYS A 60 9.15 -17.53 -9.13
N HIS A 61 8.55 -18.52 -9.78
CA HIS A 61 9.07 -19.03 -11.06
C HIS A 61 9.09 -17.96 -12.15
N ARG A 62 8.06 -17.12 -12.24
CA ARG A 62 7.87 -16.19 -13.35
C ARG A 62 8.41 -14.78 -13.08
N LEU A 63 8.51 -14.37 -11.83
CA LEU A 63 8.88 -13.01 -11.43
C LEU A 63 10.29 -12.89 -10.83
N SER A 64 10.95 -14.00 -10.48
CA SER A 64 12.31 -14.03 -9.89
C SER A 64 13.43 -13.41 -10.75
N THR A 65 13.16 -13.11 -12.03
CA THR A 65 14.11 -12.44 -12.92
C THR A 65 13.65 -11.04 -13.35
N LYS A 66 12.45 -10.63 -12.95
CA LYS A 66 11.84 -9.36 -13.37
C LYS A 66 12.05 -8.28 -12.34
N ARG A 67 12.44 -7.10 -12.80
CA ARG A 67 12.51 -5.89 -11.98
C ARG A 67 11.14 -5.23 -11.87
N VAL A 68 10.43 -5.46 -10.76
CA VAL A 68 9.05 -5.01 -10.56
C VAL A 68 8.90 -3.99 -9.43
N LEU A 69 7.83 -3.20 -9.48
CA LEU A 69 7.36 -2.36 -8.39
C LEU A 69 6.03 -2.89 -7.85
N VAL A 70 6.01 -3.31 -6.58
CA VAL A 70 4.79 -3.82 -5.94
C VAL A 70 4.44 -2.95 -4.75
N ILE A 71 3.19 -2.51 -4.67
CA ILE A 71 2.62 -1.84 -3.50
C ILE A 71 1.60 -2.78 -2.86
N LEU A 72 1.78 -3.07 -1.57
CA LEU A 72 0.83 -3.80 -0.74
C LEU A 72 0.26 -2.80 0.27
N ASP A 73 -1.00 -2.40 0.09
CA ASP A 73 -1.62 -1.34 0.89
C ASP A 73 -2.56 -1.89 1.98
N ASP A 74 -2.47 -1.37 3.20
CA ASP A 74 -3.26 -1.80 4.38
C ASP A 74 -3.07 -3.30 4.68
N VAL A 75 -1.81 -3.74 4.75
CA VAL A 75 -1.45 -5.10 5.24
C VAL A 75 -1.59 -5.14 6.76
N ASP A 76 -2.16 -6.23 7.27
CA ASP A 76 -2.39 -6.42 8.71
C ASP A 76 -2.07 -7.83 9.23
N GLN A 77 -1.62 -8.76 8.38
CA GLN A 77 -1.22 -10.11 8.79
C GLN A 77 0.05 -10.57 8.06
N GLU A 78 0.89 -11.36 8.74
CA GLU A 78 2.11 -11.94 8.14
C GLU A 78 1.79 -12.90 6.99
N GLU A 79 0.71 -13.68 7.10
CA GLU A 79 0.28 -14.62 6.05
C GLU A 79 0.06 -13.92 4.69
N GLN A 80 -0.44 -12.68 4.70
CA GLN A 80 -0.62 -11.89 3.47
C GLN A 80 0.73 -11.60 2.81
N LEU A 81 1.75 -11.27 3.59
CA LEU A 81 3.10 -11.00 3.11
C LEU A 81 3.73 -12.28 2.59
N GLU A 82 3.68 -13.36 3.37
CA GLU A 82 4.23 -14.66 2.98
C GLU A 82 3.61 -15.21 1.68
N ALA A 83 2.34 -14.90 1.43
CA ALA A 83 1.64 -15.33 0.23
C ALA A 83 1.93 -14.48 -1.02
N LEU A 84 2.22 -13.18 -0.84
CA LEU A 84 2.33 -12.21 -1.94
C LEU A 84 3.77 -11.81 -2.26
N CYS A 85 4.66 -11.82 -1.28
CA CYS A 85 6.06 -11.47 -1.44
C CYS A 85 6.95 -12.22 -0.45
N ASP A 86 7.81 -13.10 -0.96
CA ASP A 86 9.00 -13.56 -0.24
C ASP A 86 10.26 -12.92 -0.84
N LYS A 87 11.40 -13.07 -0.14
CA LYS A 87 12.70 -12.49 -0.56
C LYS A 87 13.16 -12.95 -1.95
N GLU A 88 12.68 -14.11 -2.41
CA GLU A 88 13.11 -14.75 -3.66
C GLU A 88 12.07 -14.61 -4.78
N SER A 89 10.95 -13.93 -4.51
CA SER A 89 9.81 -13.83 -5.41
C SER A 89 10.12 -12.97 -6.64
N PHE A 90 11.01 -11.99 -6.51
CA PHE A 90 11.23 -10.95 -7.52
C PHE A 90 12.71 -10.79 -7.89
N GLY A 91 12.93 -10.36 -9.12
CA GLY A 91 14.29 -10.18 -9.63
C GLY A 91 15.04 -8.99 -9.02
N PRO A 92 16.37 -8.96 -9.17
CA PRO A 92 17.21 -7.88 -8.67
C PRO A 92 16.74 -6.49 -9.12
N GLY A 93 16.79 -5.52 -8.21
CA GLY A 93 16.36 -4.14 -8.45
C GLY A 93 14.85 -3.91 -8.32
N SER A 94 14.07 -4.94 -7.99
CA SER A 94 12.66 -4.81 -7.62
C SER A 94 12.49 -3.99 -6.35
N ARG A 95 11.31 -3.40 -6.17
CA ARG A 95 10.94 -2.69 -4.95
C ARG A 95 9.54 -3.08 -4.52
N ILE A 96 9.42 -3.47 -3.26
CA ILE A 96 8.16 -3.78 -2.60
C ILE A 96 7.94 -2.71 -1.53
N ILE A 97 6.80 -2.04 -1.59
CA ILE A 97 6.42 -1.03 -0.59
C ILE A 97 5.17 -1.55 0.10
N ILE A 98 5.28 -1.73 1.41
CA ILE A 98 4.20 -2.20 2.26
C ILE A 98 3.70 -0.99 3.05
N THR A 99 2.40 -0.74 3.04
CA THR A 99 1.77 0.16 4.00
C THR A 99 1.04 -0.69 5.05
N CYS A 100 1.23 -0.32 6.30
CA CYS A 100 0.73 -1.06 7.44
C CYS A 100 0.49 -0.09 8.60
N ARG A 101 -0.44 -0.43 9.49
CA ARG A 101 -0.70 0.34 10.73
C ARG A 101 0.05 -0.23 11.93
N ASP A 102 0.41 -1.50 11.87
CA ASP A 102 1.13 -2.20 12.94
C ASP A 102 2.62 -2.34 12.58
N GLU A 103 3.45 -1.60 13.31
CA GLU A 103 4.90 -1.63 13.13
C GLU A 103 5.51 -3.02 13.45
N HIS A 104 4.83 -3.85 14.25
CA HIS A 104 5.28 -5.20 14.57
C HIS A 104 5.31 -6.12 13.35
N LEU A 105 4.37 -5.98 12.41
CA LEU A 105 4.36 -6.75 11.16
C LEU A 105 5.58 -6.44 10.29
N LEU A 106 6.16 -5.23 10.43
CA LEU A 106 7.36 -4.83 9.72
C LEU A 106 8.64 -5.40 10.34
N SER A 107 8.57 -5.99 11.55
CA SER A 107 9.71 -6.68 12.17
C SER A 107 9.87 -8.12 11.65
N ALA A 108 8.78 -8.74 11.21
CA ALA A 108 8.77 -10.08 10.62
C ALA A 108 9.26 -10.06 9.16
N VAL A 109 8.99 -8.98 8.45
CA VAL A 109 9.68 -8.70 7.18
C VAL A 109 11.06 -8.19 7.54
N GLU A 110 12.14 -8.84 7.10
CA GLU A 110 13.47 -8.23 7.11
C GLU A 110 13.51 -7.07 6.09
N GLY A 111 12.72 -6.03 6.35
CA GLY A 111 12.57 -4.87 5.51
C GLY A 111 13.82 -4.02 5.59
N ASP A 112 14.38 -3.66 4.42
CA ASP A 112 15.59 -2.85 4.35
C ASP A 112 15.45 -1.50 5.06
N LYS A 113 14.22 -0.92 5.07
CA LYS A 113 13.90 0.41 5.63
C LYS A 113 12.43 0.53 6.04
N VAL A 114 12.20 1.05 7.26
CA VAL A 114 10.86 1.43 7.75
C VAL A 114 10.71 2.96 7.72
N TYR A 115 9.58 3.45 7.21
CA TYR A 115 9.24 4.88 7.22
C TYR A 115 7.95 5.12 8.00
N LYS A 116 8.05 5.78 9.15
CA LYS A 116 6.90 6.18 9.95
C LYS A 116 6.32 7.49 9.40
N VAL A 117 5.07 7.44 8.97
CA VAL A 117 4.34 8.64 8.55
C VAL A 117 3.94 9.41 9.80
N ASN A 118 4.43 10.64 9.94
CA ASN A 118 4.04 11.51 11.05
C ASN A 118 2.63 12.05 10.83
N PRO A 119 1.85 12.23 11.91
CA PRO A 119 0.60 12.97 11.83
C PRO A 119 0.86 14.40 11.39
N LEU A 120 -0.18 15.01 10.81
CA LEU A 120 -0.16 16.45 10.52
C LEU A 120 -0.05 17.23 11.82
N THR A 121 0.68 18.34 11.81
CA THR A 121 0.62 19.33 12.88
C THR A 121 -0.78 19.95 12.96
N ASP A 122 -1.17 20.50 14.10
CA ASP A 122 -2.46 21.20 14.26
C ASP A 122 -2.72 22.25 13.17
N ALA A 123 -1.66 22.94 12.75
CA ALA A 123 -1.73 23.95 11.70
C ALA A 123 -2.02 23.32 10.32
N GLU A 124 -1.30 22.26 9.96
CA GLU A 124 -1.50 21.53 8.70
C GLU A 124 -2.85 20.81 8.67
N ALA A 125 -3.27 20.21 9.78
CA ALA A 125 -4.57 19.56 9.92
C ALA A 125 -5.71 20.57 9.76
N LEU A 126 -5.59 21.74 10.37
CA LEU A 126 -6.54 22.85 10.21
C LEU A 126 -6.57 23.39 8.79
N GLN A 127 -5.41 23.51 8.14
CA GLN A 127 -5.34 23.92 6.74
C GLN A 127 -6.02 22.88 5.84
N LEU A 128 -5.70 21.60 6.00
CA LEU A 128 -6.29 20.51 5.23
C LEU A 128 -7.82 20.44 5.43
N PHE A 129 -8.28 20.51 6.68
CA PHE A 129 -9.71 20.56 7.00
C PHE A 129 -10.38 21.74 6.29
N SER A 130 -9.77 22.93 6.38
CA SER A 130 -10.32 24.15 5.80
C SER A 130 -10.42 24.05 4.27
N MET A 131 -9.38 23.52 3.62
CA MET A 131 -9.38 23.26 2.17
C MET A 131 -10.48 22.29 1.75
N LYS A 132 -10.70 21.21 2.52
CA LYS A 132 -11.68 20.17 2.20
C LYS A 132 -13.12 20.59 2.49
N ALA A 133 -13.36 21.24 3.62
CA ALA A 133 -14.70 21.65 4.07
C ALA A 133 -15.20 22.90 3.35
N PHE A 134 -14.33 23.89 3.09
CA PHE A 134 -14.74 25.21 2.59
C PHE A 134 -14.34 25.48 1.13
N LYS A 135 -13.66 24.54 0.45
CA LYS A 135 -13.40 24.52 -1.00
C LYS A 135 -12.67 25.74 -1.62
N LYS A 136 -12.05 26.67 -0.86
CA LYS A 136 -10.92 27.56 -1.25
C LYS A 136 -10.56 28.57 -0.15
N ASP A 137 -9.39 29.21 -0.31
CA ASP A 137 -8.65 30.23 0.48
C ASP A 137 -9.42 31.41 1.11
N GLN A 138 -10.74 31.37 1.19
CA GLN A 138 -11.53 32.41 1.82
C GLN A 138 -11.45 32.29 3.34
N GLN A 139 -11.14 33.43 3.97
CA GLN A 139 -10.98 33.58 5.41
C GLN A 139 -12.13 32.91 6.16
N VAL A 140 -11.84 31.71 6.68
CA VAL A 140 -12.70 31.01 7.62
C VAL A 140 -12.94 31.98 8.78
N GLY A 141 -14.18 32.41 8.99
CA GLY A 141 -14.52 33.36 10.06
C GLY A 141 -13.99 32.85 11.41
N LYS A 142 -13.58 33.76 12.31
CA LYS A 142 -12.95 33.41 13.60
C LYS A 142 -13.74 32.36 14.42
N GLU A 143 -15.06 32.37 14.29
CA GLU A 143 -16.01 31.41 14.86
C GLU A 143 -15.79 29.98 14.32
N PHE A 144 -15.72 29.83 13.00
CA PHE A 144 -15.45 28.54 12.35
C PHE A 144 -14.03 28.03 12.65
N LEU A 145 -13.05 28.93 12.72
CA LEU A 145 -11.69 28.60 13.16
C LEU A 145 -11.65 27.98 14.57
N LYS A 146 -12.45 28.52 15.51
CA LYS A 146 -12.60 27.94 16.86
C LYS A 146 -13.25 26.55 16.81
N LEU A 147 -14.28 26.36 15.98
CA LEU A 147 -14.96 25.07 15.84
C LEU A 147 -14.06 24.02 15.19
N SER A 148 -13.30 24.37 14.14
CA SER A 148 -12.34 23.47 13.50
C SER A 148 -11.25 23.01 14.47
N LYS A 149 -10.70 23.91 15.28
CA LYS A 149 -9.73 23.54 16.32
C LYS A 149 -10.32 22.60 17.38
N LYS A 150 -11.61 22.73 17.71
CA LYS A 150 -12.29 21.78 18.62
C LYS A 150 -12.47 20.42 17.95
N PHE A 151 -12.91 20.38 16.69
CA PHE A 151 -13.12 19.15 15.94
C PHE A 151 -11.82 18.34 15.81
N LEU A 152 -10.70 19.00 15.52
CA LEU A 152 -9.38 18.36 15.41
C LEU A 152 -8.89 17.71 16.71
N LYS A 153 -9.39 18.12 17.89
CA LYS A 153 -9.05 17.46 19.16
C LYS A 153 -9.72 16.10 19.34
N TYR A 154 -10.76 15.80 18.56
CA TYR A 154 -11.50 14.55 18.61
C TYR A 154 -11.07 13.56 17.51
N ALA A 155 -10.21 13.98 16.58
CA ALA A 155 -9.81 13.23 15.40
C ALA A 155 -8.48 12.48 15.61
#